data_AF-A0A2K3IW19-F1
#
_entry.id   AF-A0A2K3IW19-F1
#
_cell.length_a   1.000
_cell.length_b   1.000
_cell.length_c   1.000
_cell.angle_alpha   90.00
_cell.angle_beta   90.00
_cell.angle_gamma   90.00
#
_symmetry.space_group_name_H-M   'P 1'
#
loop_
_entity.id
_entity.type
_entity.pdbx_description
1 polymer ?
#
loop_
_entity_poly.entity_id
_entity_poly.type
_entity_poly.pdbx_seq_one_letter_code
_entity_poly.pdbx_strand_id
1 'polypeptide(L)'
;MNLIKKYGIDKMDYSDIFRIIELYDLNFIPIWPEKKNPLVKKWSQYQKEKVPFEEFKHKYFYPGANNGIAIIGGSISHELFIIDVDNNDFAMELVDLLPETLSIKTSKGLHFYYFEEYAIPLDRYEFRINESDEQELFGIDVKAEGGYVIAPPSIHPSGIHYSFYHFANIERIKYDTILQIILNLANKHNYFIKKVINADKKIKKVKEKTYTKKERFVNSNIQELE
;
A
#
# COMPACT_ATOMS: atom_id res chain seq x y z
N MET A 1 4.53 -24.37 -5.03
CA MET A 1 4.46 -24.79 -3.62
C MET A 1 3.75 -23.69 -2.85
N ASN A 2 2.62 -23.97 -2.18
CA ASN A 2 1.82 -22.93 -1.50
C ASN A 2 2.69 -22.22 -0.45
N LEU A 3 2.95 -20.94 -0.66
CA LEU A 3 3.87 -20.16 0.18
C LEU A 3 3.33 -20.06 1.62
N ILE A 4 2.01 -20.09 1.83
CA ILE A 4 1.39 -20.22 3.17
C ILE A 4 1.92 -21.45 3.91
N LYS A 5 1.94 -22.62 3.24
CA LYS A 5 2.47 -23.85 3.83
C LYS A 5 3.99 -23.82 3.97
N LYS A 6 4.70 -23.15 3.05
CA LYS A 6 6.17 -23.01 3.10
C LYS A 6 6.62 -22.20 4.31
N TYR A 7 5.91 -21.11 4.61
CA TYR A 7 6.28 -20.17 5.68
C TYR A 7 5.45 -20.34 6.97
N GLY A 8 4.50 -21.29 6.99
CA GLY A 8 3.68 -21.58 8.16
C GLY A 8 2.72 -20.45 8.56
N ILE A 9 2.17 -19.75 7.56
CA ILE A 9 1.26 -18.60 7.72
C ILE A 9 -0.18 -19.10 7.70
N ASP A 10 -0.60 -19.78 8.76
CA ASP A 10 -1.91 -20.44 8.85
C ASP A 10 -2.73 -20.05 10.09
N LYS A 11 -2.17 -19.21 10.97
CA LYS A 11 -2.80 -18.84 12.25
C LYS A 11 -3.57 -17.53 12.18
N MET A 12 -3.24 -16.68 11.22
CA MET A 12 -3.76 -15.32 11.08
C MET A 12 -3.58 -14.52 12.39
N ASP A 13 -2.42 -14.66 13.03
CA ASP A 13 -2.05 -13.99 14.28
C ASP A 13 -0.74 -13.19 14.14
N TYR A 14 -0.21 -12.65 15.24
CA TYR A 14 1.03 -11.88 15.20
C TYR A 14 2.23 -12.69 14.68
N SER A 15 2.28 -14.00 14.90
CA SER A 15 3.41 -14.82 14.47
C SER A 15 3.54 -14.84 12.95
N ASP A 16 2.42 -14.84 12.24
CA ASP A 16 2.38 -14.82 10.79
C ASP A 16 2.94 -13.52 10.22
N ILE A 17 2.50 -12.36 10.73
CA ILE A 17 3.03 -11.07 10.26
C ILE A 17 4.48 -10.87 10.69
N PHE A 18 4.91 -11.35 11.86
CA PHE A 18 6.32 -11.26 12.27
C PHE A 18 7.24 -12.05 11.35
N ARG A 19 6.82 -13.23 10.88
CA ARG A 19 7.61 -13.98 9.88
C ARG A 19 7.81 -13.18 8.59
N ILE A 20 6.81 -12.44 8.14
CA ILE A 20 6.91 -11.58 6.95
C ILE A 20 7.85 -10.40 7.23
N ILE A 21 7.68 -9.75 8.38
CA ILE A 21 8.53 -8.64 8.81
C ILE A 21 10.00 -9.09 8.86
N GLU A 22 10.29 -10.26 9.42
CA GLU A 22 11.66 -10.80 9.49
C GLU A 22 12.18 -11.21 8.11
N LEU A 23 11.35 -11.89 7.30
CA LEU A 23 11.73 -12.38 5.97
C LEU A 23 12.16 -11.25 5.03
N TYR A 24 11.45 -10.12 5.08
CA TYR A 24 11.71 -8.97 4.22
C TYR A 24 12.43 -7.83 4.95
N ASP A 25 12.81 -8.03 6.22
CA ASP A 25 13.37 -7.00 7.09
C ASP A 25 12.59 -5.67 7.00
N LEU A 26 11.27 -5.74 7.26
CA LEU A 26 10.39 -4.57 7.27
C LEU A 26 10.41 -3.88 8.63
N ASN A 27 10.15 -2.57 8.66
CA ASN A 27 9.92 -1.88 9.92
C ASN A 27 8.43 -1.79 10.25
N PHE A 28 8.09 -1.79 11.54
CA PHE A 28 6.71 -1.84 12.01
C PHE A 28 6.50 -1.01 13.26
N ILE A 29 5.25 -0.68 13.57
CA ILE A 29 4.87 0.02 14.80
C ILE A 29 3.56 -0.54 15.39
N PRO A 30 3.39 -0.47 16.72
CA PRO A 30 2.12 -0.79 17.34
C PRO A 30 1.12 0.33 17.12
N ILE A 31 -0.14 -0.06 16.95
CA ILE A 31 -1.31 0.78 16.73
C ILE A 31 -2.27 0.54 17.88
N TRP A 32 -2.99 1.59 18.30
CA TRP A 32 -4.04 1.42 19.32
C TRP A 32 -5.09 0.40 18.85
N PRO A 33 -5.59 -0.48 19.74
CA PRO A 33 -6.63 -1.46 19.41
C PRO A 33 -7.83 -0.79 18.72
N GLU A 34 -8.29 -1.36 17.60
CA GLU A 34 -9.44 -0.85 16.84
C GLU A 34 -9.32 0.61 16.37
N LYS A 35 -8.09 1.12 16.28
CA LYS A 35 -7.77 2.45 15.74
C LYS A 35 -6.79 2.33 14.58
N LYS A 36 -6.41 3.49 14.02
CA LYS A 36 -5.38 3.59 12.98
C LYS A 36 -4.18 4.47 13.37
N ASN A 37 -4.17 5.00 14.60
CA ASN A 37 -3.09 5.88 15.08
C ASN A 37 -2.05 5.10 15.89
N PRO A 38 -0.75 5.46 15.79
CA PRO A 38 0.32 4.77 16.49
C PRO A 38 0.15 4.82 18.01
N LEU A 39 0.47 3.70 18.66
CA LEU A 39 0.53 3.57 20.12
C LEU A 39 1.75 4.29 20.69
N VAL A 40 2.84 4.38 19.91
CA VAL A 40 4.07 5.09 20.26
C VAL A 40 4.00 6.56 19.83
N LYS A 41 4.19 7.49 20.78
CA LYS A 41 4.03 8.95 20.53
C LYS A 41 4.98 9.51 19.47
N LYS A 42 6.24 9.07 19.45
CA LYS A 42 7.27 9.54 18.50
C LYS A 42 7.48 8.53 17.36
N TRP A 43 6.40 8.01 16.79
CA TRP A 43 6.52 6.97 15.75
C TRP A 43 7.34 7.42 14.53
N SER A 44 7.35 8.72 14.22
CA SER A 44 8.08 9.27 13.07
C SER A 44 9.59 9.02 13.13
N GLN A 45 10.17 8.80 14.31
CA GLN A 45 11.58 8.38 14.43
C GLN A 45 11.81 7.03 13.73
N TYR A 46 10.80 6.15 13.76
CA TYR A 46 10.87 4.82 13.15
C TYR A 46 10.71 4.85 11.63
N GLN A 47 10.49 6.02 11.02
CA GLN A 47 10.66 6.17 9.57
C GLN A 47 12.16 6.15 9.18
N LYS A 48 13.07 6.34 10.14
CA LYS A 48 14.52 6.43 9.91
C LYS A 48 15.33 5.45 10.76
N GLU A 49 14.73 4.91 11.82
CA GLU A 49 15.37 4.00 12.77
C GLU A 49 14.56 2.71 12.86
N LYS A 50 15.25 1.56 12.85
CA LYS A 50 14.59 0.27 13.09
C LYS A 50 14.04 0.24 14.51
N VAL A 51 12.86 -0.34 14.69
CA VAL A 51 12.37 -0.62 16.04
C VAL A 51 13.27 -1.65 16.73
N PRO A 52 13.46 -1.57 18.05
CA PRO A 52 14.05 -2.67 18.80
C PRO A 52 13.09 -3.87 18.78
N PHE A 53 13.27 -4.74 17.77
CA PHE A 53 12.30 -5.75 17.33
C PHE A 53 11.76 -6.59 18.49
N GLU A 54 12.64 -7.26 19.25
CA GLU A 54 12.24 -8.14 20.35
C GLU A 54 11.59 -7.36 21.50
N GLU A 55 12.11 -6.17 21.84
CA GLU A 55 11.50 -5.34 22.88
C GLU A 55 10.07 -4.95 22.49
N PHE A 56 9.85 -4.51 21.24
CA PHE A 56 8.53 -4.15 20.73
C PHE A 56 7.58 -5.34 20.72
N LYS A 57 8.05 -6.48 20.23
CA LYS A 57 7.30 -7.74 20.20
C LYS A 57 6.84 -8.13 21.60
N HIS A 58 7.75 -8.16 22.58
CA HIS A 58 7.42 -8.50 23.96
C HIS A 58 6.52 -7.46 24.65
N LYS A 59 6.75 -6.17 24.40
CA LYS A 59 6.04 -5.08 25.08
C LYS A 59 4.62 -4.86 24.56
N TYR A 60 4.41 -4.96 23.25
CA TYR A 60 3.15 -4.57 22.62
C TYR A 60 2.37 -5.75 22.02
N PHE A 61 3.01 -6.89 21.80
CA PHE A 61 2.46 -8.03 21.07
C PHE A 61 2.62 -9.35 21.85
N TYR A 62 2.53 -9.29 23.18
CA TYR A 62 2.55 -10.46 24.06
C TYR A 62 1.26 -11.31 23.90
N PRO A 63 1.25 -12.59 24.33
CA PRO A 63 0.06 -13.43 24.27
C PRO A 63 -1.14 -12.79 24.99
N GLY A 64 -2.23 -12.54 24.27
CA GLY A 64 -3.43 -11.85 24.78
C GLY A 64 -3.46 -10.33 24.51
N ALA A 65 -2.40 -9.74 23.95
CA ALA A 65 -2.44 -8.38 23.45
C ALA A 65 -3.42 -8.26 22.26
N ASN A 66 -4.06 -7.10 22.13
CA ASN A 66 -5.01 -6.76 21.07
C ASN A 66 -4.60 -5.50 20.29
N ASN A 67 -3.35 -5.06 20.41
CA ASN A 67 -2.85 -3.90 19.69
C ASN A 67 -2.84 -4.16 18.19
N GLY A 68 -3.16 -3.15 17.39
CA GLY A 68 -2.90 -3.24 15.96
C GLY A 68 -1.40 -3.21 15.69
N ILE A 69 -1.01 -3.63 14.49
CA ILE A 69 0.32 -3.50 13.92
C ILE A 69 0.23 -2.80 12.58
N ALA A 70 1.20 -1.93 12.30
CA ALA A 70 1.36 -1.29 11.00
C ALA A 70 2.76 -1.50 10.47
N ILE A 71 2.87 -1.67 9.16
CA ILE A 71 4.14 -1.73 8.42
C ILE A 71 4.47 -0.34 7.92
N ILE A 72 5.69 0.11 8.18
CA ILE A 72 6.21 1.39 7.69
C ILE A 72 6.79 1.17 6.28
N GLY A 73 6.41 2.02 5.34
CA GLY A 73 6.94 2.02 3.98
C GLY A 73 8.23 2.85 3.84
N GLY A 74 8.77 2.88 2.63
CA GLY A 74 9.94 3.66 2.26
C GLY A 74 11.27 2.98 2.56
N SER A 75 12.32 3.81 2.60
CA SER A 75 13.72 3.38 2.66
C SER A 75 14.04 2.49 3.86
N ILE A 76 13.42 2.73 5.03
CA ILE A 76 13.61 1.91 6.24
C ILE A 76 13.14 0.45 6.08
N SER A 77 12.31 0.20 5.08
CA SER A 77 11.77 -1.10 4.69
C SER A 77 12.17 -1.42 3.24
N HIS A 78 13.39 -1.10 2.83
CA HIS A 78 13.96 -1.46 1.51
C HIS A 78 13.22 -0.85 0.32
N GLU A 79 12.81 0.41 0.45
CA GLU A 79 12.00 1.13 -0.55
C GLU A 79 10.64 0.46 -0.82
N LEU A 80 10.03 -0.08 0.25
CA LEU A 80 8.68 -0.63 0.20
C LEU A 80 7.67 0.47 -0.13
N PHE A 81 6.85 0.24 -1.14
CA PHE A 81 5.63 0.98 -1.35
C PHE A 81 4.41 0.07 -1.36
N ILE A 82 3.27 0.64 -0.98
CA ILE A 82 2.00 -0.07 -0.84
C ILE A 82 0.93 0.71 -1.60
N ILE A 83 0.23 0.03 -2.49
CA ILE A 83 -0.98 0.55 -3.12
C ILE A 83 -2.17 0.16 -2.25
N ASP A 84 -2.76 1.15 -1.58
CA ASP A 84 -3.93 1.00 -0.71
C ASP A 84 -5.18 1.41 -1.50
N VAL A 85 -5.97 0.41 -1.90
CA VAL A 85 -7.16 0.57 -2.74
C VAL A 85 -8.41 0.47 -1.86
N ASP A 86 -9.10 1.59 -1.66
CA ASP A 86 -10.31 1.70 -0.84
C ASP A 86 -11.60 1.35 -1.63
N ASN A 87 -11.53 0.39 -2.54
CA ASN A 87 -12.67 -0.12 -3.31
C ASN A 87 -12.48 -1.60 -3.67
N ASN A 88 -13.37 -2.47 -3.18
CA ASN A 88 -13.22 -3.91 -3.32
C ASN A 88 -13.29 -4.37 -4.77
N ASP A 89 -14.26 -3.89 -5.55
CA ASP A 89 -14.46 -4.35 -6.92
C ASP A 89 -13.27 -3.97 -7.82
N PHE A 90 -12.80 -2.72 -7.70
CA PHE A 90 -11.61 -2.24 -8.41
C PHE A 90 -10.35 -2.98 -7.94
N ALA A 91 -10.20 -3.24 -6.65
CA ALA A 91 -9.08 -4.00 -6.11
C ALA A 91 -9.07 -5.44 -6.66
N MET A 92 -10.23 -6.09 -6.78
CA MET A 92 -10.32 -7.44 -7.34
C MET A 92 -9.95 -7.47 -8.82
N GLU A 93 -10.35 -6.47 -9.62
CA GLU A 93 -9.86 -6.38 -11.01
C GLU A 93 -8.34 -6.14 -11.08
N LEU A 94 -7.77 -5.40 -10.13
CA LEU A 94 -6.32 -5.19 -10.06
C LEU A 94 -5.56 -6.46 -9.68
N VAL A 95 -6.14 -7.39 -8.91
CA VAL A 95 -5.49 -8.68 -8.59
C VAL A 95 -5.08 -9.42 -9.86
N ASP A 96 -5.92 -9.38 -10.91
CA ASP A 96 -5.66 -10.08 -12.16
C ASP A 96 -4.71 -9.33 -13.11
N LEU A 97 -4.50 -8.02 -12.88
CA LEU A 97 -3.74 -7.15 -13.77
C LEU A 97 -2.37 -6.77 -13.22
N LEU A 98 -2.24 -6.65 -11.91
CA LEU A 98 -0.99 -6.32 -11.26
C LEU A 98 -0.10 -7.57 -11.18
N PRO A 99 1.24 -7.38 -11.23
CA PRO A 99 2.16 -8.47 -10.92
C PRO A 99 1.88 -9.04 -9.54
N GLU A 100 1.93 -10.37 -9.46
CA GLU A 100 1.61 -11.10 -8.23
C GLU A 100 2.45 -10.61 -7.06
N THR A 101 1.82 -10.33 -5.92
CA THR A 101 2.52 -9.89 -4.71
C THR A 101 1.74 -10.17 -3.42
N LEU A 102 2.40 -10.02 -2.27
CA LEU A 102 1.75 -9.98 -0.97
C LEU A 102 0.61 -8.96 -0.98
N SER A 103 -0.60 -9.45 -0.70
CA SER A 103 -1.80 -8.64 -0.69
C SER A 103 -2.60 -8.85 0.58
N ILE A 104 -3.01 -7.74 1.20
CA ILE A 104 -3.76 -7.72 2.47
C ILE A 104 -5.17 -7.24 2.21
N LYS A 105 -6.16 -8.00 2.69
CA LYS A 105 -7.55 -7.59 2.72
C LYS A 105 -7.77 -6.54 3.79
N THR A 106 -8.43 -5.45 3.42
CA THR A 106 -8.83 -4.34 4.29
C THR A 106 -10.33 -4.36 4.54
N SER A 107 -10.86 -3.35 5.22
CA SER A 107 -12.31 -3.18 5.39
C SER A 107 -13.05 -2.80 4.10
N LYS A 108 -12.35 -2.24 3.10
CA LYS A 108 -12.96 -1.69 1.88
C LYS A 108 -12.33 -2.16 0.57
N GLY A 109 -11.17 -2.81 0.61
CA GLY A 109 -10.47 -3.31 -0.57
C GLY A 109 -9.20 -4.05 -0.20
N LEU A 110 -8.08 -3.74 -0.87
CA LEU A 110 -6.81 -4.46 -0.71
C LEU A 110 -5.62 -3.49 -0.61
N HIS A 111 -4.60 -3.91 0.14
CA HIS A 111 -3.24 -3.37 0.04
C HIS A 111 -2.41 -4.30 -0.85
N PHE A 112 -1.63 -3.74 -1.79
CA PHE A 112 -0.65 -4.47 -2.61
C PHE A 112 0.76 -3.96 -2.31
N TYR A 113 1.68 -4.85 -1.94
CA TYR A 113 3.03 -4.49 -1.46
C TYR A 113 4.05 -4.66 -2.58
N TYR A 114 4.98 -3.73 -2.78
CA TYR A 114 6.06 -3.86 -3.76
C TYR A 114 7.31 -3.15 -3.28
N PHE A 115 8.47 -3.55 -3.79
CA PHE A 115 9.69 -2.76 -3.62
C PHE A 115 9.96 -1.92 -4.86
N GLU A 116 10.47 -0.71 -4.64
CA GLU A 116 11.02 0.15 -5.70
C GLU A 116 12.56 0.19 -5.62
N GLU A 117 13.24 0.59 -6.68
CA GLU A 117 14.70 0.83 -6.65
C GLU A 117 15.09 2.12 -5.89
N TYR A 118 14.22 3.13 -5.90
CA TYR A 118 14.42 4.45 -5.31
C TYR A 118 13.20 4.91 -4.52
N ALA A 119 13.40 5.87 -3.62
CA ALA A 119 12.31 6.47 -2.87
C ALA A 119 11.25 7.12 -3.77
N ILE A 120 9.98 6.80 -3.51
CA ILE A 120 8.82 7.38 -4.21
C ILE A 120 7.98 8.25 -3.27
N PRO A 121 7.24 9.24 -3.81
CA PRO A 121 6.37 10.07 -3.00
C PRO A 121 5.17 9.31 -2.44
N LEU A 122 4.61 9.83 -1.35
CA LEU A 122 3.23 9.55 -0.98
C LEU A 122 2.31 10.27 -1.97
N ASP A 123 1.44 9.50 -2.62
CA ASP A 123 0.46 10.00 -3.58
C ASP A 123 -0.95 9.59 -3.16
N ARG A 124 -1.95 10.38 -3.57
CA ARG A 124 -3.36 10.01 -3.48
C ARG A 124 -4.05 10.32 -4.79
N TYR A 125 -4.83 9.37 -5.27
CA TYR A 125 -5.63 9.47 -6.49
C TYR A 125 -7.10 9.29 -6.15
N GLU A 126 -7.91 10.30 -6.47
CA GLU A 126 -9.37 10.27 -6.32
C GLU A 126 -10.00 9.89 -7.66
N PHE A 127 -10.85 8.87 -7.67
CA PHE A 127 -11.58 8.41 -8.84
C PHE A 127 -13.02 8.92 -8.81
N ARG A 128 -13.57 9.32 -9.96
CA ARG A 128 -14.87 9.99 -10.07
C ARG A 128 -15.63 9.54 -11.31
N ILE A 129 -16.95 9.71 -11.29
CA ILE A 129 -17.80 9.46 -12.45
C ILE A 129 -17.74 10.64 -13.42
N ASN A 130 -17.74 11.87 -12.90
CA ASN A 130 -17.57 13.08 -13.69
C ASN A 130 -16.43 13.95 -13.17
N GLU A 131 -15.85 14.77 -14.06
CA GLU A 131 -14.79 15.72 -13.71
C GLU A 131 -15.25 16.77 -12.68
N SER A 132 -16.51 17.19 -12.77
CA SER A 132 -17.12 18.21 -11.90
C SER A 132 -17.57 17.69 -10.53
N ASP A 133 -17.48 16.37 -10.28
CA ASP A 133 -17.92 15.81 -9.01
C ASP A 133 -16.99 16.30 -7.88
N GLU A 134 -17.58 16.93 -6.86
CA GLU A 134 -16.81 17.41 -5.70
C GLU A 134 -16.35 16.25 -4.82
N GLN A 135 -17.19 15.22 -4.70
CA GLN A 135 -16.92 14.02 -3.92
C GLN A 135 -16.27 12.94 -4.79
N GLU A 136 -15.22 12.30 -4.26
CA GLU A 136 -14.65 11.10 -4.87
C GLU A 136 -15.62 9.92 -4.80
N LEU A 137 -15.59 9.05 -5.80
CA LEU A 137 -16.23 7.74 -5.78
C LEU A 137 -15.45 6.78 -4.87
N PHE A 138 -14.13 6.75 -5.05
CA PHE A 138 -13.17 6.05 -4.19
C PHE A 138 -11.77 6.66 -4.36
N GLY A 139 -10.87 6.29 -3.44
CA GLY A 139 -9.48 6.70 -3.48
C GLY A 139 -8.53 5.52 -3.61
N ILE A 140 -7.36 5.79 -4.19
CA ILE A 140 -6.17 4.96 -4.04
C ILE A 140 -5.08 5.80 -3.40
N ASP A 141 -4.55 5.34 -2.27
CA ASP A 141 -3.40 5.93 -1.62
C ASP A 141 -2.14 5.11 -1.95
N VAL A 142 -1.04 5.80 -2.22
CA VAL A 142 0.30 5.20 -2.33
C VAL A 142 1.03 5.51 -1.04
N LYS A 143 1.30 4.48 -0.23
CA LYS A 143 2.08 4.59 1.00
C LYS A 143 3.51 4.15 0.74
N ALA A 144 4.47 5.00 1.05
CA ALA A 144 5.90 4.78 0.84
C ALA A 144 6.66 5.53 1.93
N GLU A 145 7.69 6.29 1.57
CA GLU A 145 8.49 7.09 2.50
C GLU A 145 7.62 7.99 3.38
N GLY A 146 7.79 7.86 4.70
CA GLY A 146 7.02 8.60 5.70
C GLY A 146 5.59 8.11 5.93
N GLY A 147 5.14 7.04 5.28
CA GLY A 147 3.83 6.43 5.44
C GLY A 147 3.88 5.07 6.15
N TYR A 148 2.71 4.59 6.55
CA TYR A 148 2.51 3.22 7.03
C TYR A 148 1.13 2.70 6.59
N VAL A 149 0.98 1.37 6.60
CA VAL A 149 -0.30 0.68 6.41
C VAL A 149 -0.58 -0.26 7.57
N ILE A 150 -1.85 -0.41 7.93
CA ILE A 150 -2.26 -1.38 8.95
C ILE A 150 -2.14 -2.80 8.37
N ALA A 151 -1.60 -3.72 9.15
CA ALA A 151 -1.37 -5.10 8.76
C ALA A 151 -2.17 -6.09 9.63
N PRO A 152 -2.37 -7.35 9.17
CA PRO A 152 -2.93 -8.39 10.02
C PRO A 152 -2.08 -8.61 11.29
N PRO A 153 -2.67 -9.06 12.40
CA PRO A 153 -4.07 -9.44 12.59
C PRO A 153 -4.96 -8.27 13.08
N SER A 154 -4.56 -7.01 12.85
CA SER A 154 -5.24 -5.83 13.39
C SER A 154 -6.72 -5.76 13.05
N ILE A 155 -7.47 -5.02 13.88
CA ILE A 155 -8.91 -4.79 13.71
C ILE A 155 -9.12 -3.34 13.27
N HIS A 156 -9.86 -3.13 12.18
CA HIS A 156 -10.29 -1.81 11.72
C HIS A 156 -11.30 -1.21 12.71
N PRO A 157 -11.42 0.13 12.84
CA PRO A 157 -12.46 0.77 13.66
C PRO A 157 -13.92 0.33 13.39
N SER A 158 -14.17 -0.36 12.28
CA SER A 158 -15.48 -0.93 11.93
C SER A 158 -15.68 -2.37 12.43
N GLY A 159 -14.70 -2.94 13.14
CA GLY A 159 -14.69 -4.33 13.59
C GLY A 159 -14.21 -5.35 12.55
N ILE A 160 -13.87 -4.92 11.33
CA ILE A 160 -13.37 -5.83 10.28
C ILE A 160 -11.88 -6.09 10.50
N HIS A 161 -11.47 -7.36 10.45
CA HIS A 161 -10.07 -7.76 10.53
C HIS A 161 -9.32 -7.49 9.23
N TYR A 162 -8.11 -6.97 9.34
CA TYR A 162 -7.12 -7.09 8.28
C TYR A 162 -6.66 -8.55 8.21
N SER A 163 -6.63 -9.11 7.00
CA SER A 163 -6.26 -10.51 6.77
C SER A 163 -5.43 -10.67 5.51
N PHE A 164 -4.66 -11.75 5.40
CA PHE A 164 -3.97 -12.08 4.15
C PHE A 164 -5.00 -12.42 3.08
N TYR A 165 -5.01 -11.67 1.98
CA TYR A 165 -5.78 -12.02 0.79
C TYR A 165 -4.99 -13.00 -0.07
N HIS A 166 -3.74 -12.65 -0.35
CA HIS A 166 -2.83 -13.47 -1.13
C HIS A 166 -1.43 -13.38 -0.55
N PHE A 167 -0.76 -14.53 -0.47
CA PHE A 167 0.61 -14.60 0.04
C PHE A 167 1.55 -14.98 -1.11
N ALA A 168 2.20 -13.96 -1.66
CA ALA A 168 3.27 -14.07 -2.65
C ALA A 168 4.49 -13.26 -2.22
N ASN A 169 5.59 -13.42 -2.96
CA ASN A 169 6.77 -12.61 -2.69
C ASN A 169 6.48 -11.14 -2.96
N ILE A 170 7.08 -10.25 -2.15
CA ILE A 170 7.08 -8.82 -2.47
C ILE A 170 8.11 -8.61 -3.58
N GLU A 171 7.62 -8.40 -4.80
CA GLU A 171 8.47 -8.21 -5.98
C GLU A 171 8.99 -6.78 -6.09
N ARG A 172 10.15 -6.63 -6.74
CA ARG A 172 10.70 -5.31 -7.10
C ARG A 172 10.15 -4.87 -8.44
N ILE A 173 9.47 -3.74 -8.48
CA ILE A 173 8.86 -3.20 -9.69
C ILE A 173 8.77 -1.68 -9.65
N LYS A 174 8.92 -1.07 -10.83
CA LYS A 174 8.74 0.37 -10.99
C LYS A 174 7.31 0.78 -10.68
N TYR A 175 7.14 1.71 -9.76
CA TYR A 175 5.91 2.38 -9.39
C TYR A 175 5.17 2.92 -10.61
N ASP A 176 5.88 3.50 -11.58
CA ASP A 176 5.28 3.99 -12.82
C ASP A 176 4.57 2.88 -13.61
N THR A 177 5.09 1.63 -13.57
CA THR A 177 4.44 0.48 -14.20
C THR A 177 3.13 0.15 -13.50
N ILE A 178 3.13 0.10 -12.17
CA ILE A 178 1.93 -0.14 -11.35
C ILE A 178 0.89 0.97 -11.58
N LEU A 179 1.34 2.22 -11.56
CA LEU A 179 0.49 3.38 -11.81
C LEU A 179 -0.13 3.33 -13.21
N GLN A 180 0.63 2.97 -14.24
CA GLN A 180 0.09 2.84 -15.60
C GLN A 180 -1.00 1.77 -15.69
N ILE A 181 -0.85 0.63 -14.99
CA ILE A 181 -1.91 -0.41 -14.94
C ILE A 181 -3.18 0.15 -14.30
N ILE A 182 -3.06 0.86 -13.17
CA ILE A 182 -4.20 1.49 -12.47
C ILE A 182 -4.90 2.52 -13.37
N LEU A 183 -4.13 3.40 -14.01
CA LEU A 183 -4.66 4.43 -14.92
C LEU A 183 -5.37 3.79 -16.12
N ASN A 184 -4.82 2.72 -16.69
CA ASN A 184 -5.43 2.00 -17.81
C ASN A 184 -6.75 1.33 -17.40
N LEU A 185 -6.81 0.70 -16.23
CA LEU A 185 -8.04 0.10 -15.71
C LEU A 185 -9.12 1.17 -15.46
N ALA A 186 -8.74 2.30 -14.88
CA ALA A 186 -9.67 3.40 -14.66
C ALA A 186 -10.20 4.01 -15.97
N ASN A 187 -9.35 4.13 -16.98
CA ASN A 187 -9.75 4.55 -18.32
C ASN A 187 -10.76 3.58 -18.96
N LYS A 188 -10.56 2.26 -18.79
CA LYS A 188 -11.51 1.22 -19.25
C LYS A 188 -12.90 1.42 -18.62
N HIS A 189 -12.94 1.82 -17.35
CA HIS A 189 -14.16 2.14 -16.62
C HIS A 189 -14.70 3.56 -16.87
N ASN A 190 -14.01 4.37 -17.68
CA ASN A 190 -14.33 5.78 -17.92
C ASN A 190 -14.33 6.64 -16.64
N TYR A 191 -13.52 6.29 -15.64
CA TYR A 191 -13.35 7.13 -14.47
C TYR A 191 -12.51 8.38 -14.78
N PHE A 192 -12.87 9.49 -14.16
CA PHE A 192 -12.00 10.65 -14.06
C PHE A 192 -11.10 10.50 -12.84
N ILE A 193 -9.84 10.93 -12.97
CA ILE A 193 -8.82 10.74 -11.94
C ILE A 193 -8.24 12.09 -11.58
N LYS A 194 -8.25 12.41 -10.29
CA LYS A 194 -7.60 13.59 -9.74
C LYS A 194 -6.48 13.15 -8.79
N LYS A 195 -5.25 13.57 -9.09
CA LYS A 195 -4.15 13.45 -8.13
C LYS A 195 -4.27 14.55 -7.07
N VAL A 196 -4.36 14.17 -5.80
CA VAL A 196 -4.39 15.13 -4.69
C VAL A 196 -2.98 15.62 -4.42
N ILE A 197 -2.77 16.94 -4.56
CA ILE A 197 -1.49 17.57 -4.25
C ILE A 197 -1.64 18.21 -2.86
N ASN A 198 -0.95 17.67 -1.86
CA ASN A 198 -0.92 18.29 -0.53
C ASN A 198 -0.19 19.65 -0.60
N ALA A 199 -0.90 20.72 -0.22
CA ALA A 199 -0.45 22.12 -0.33
C ALA A 199 0.79 22.48 0.51
N ASP A 200 1.24 21.58 1.40
CA ASP A 200 2.42 21.79 2.26
C ASP A 200 3.77 21.54 1.56
N LYS A 201 3.76 21.07 0.31
CA LYS A 201 4.94 21.13 -0.56
C LYS A 201 4.69 22.14 -1.67
N LYS A 202 5.15 23.38 -1.49
CA LYS A 202 5.31 24.37 -2.56
C LYS A 202 6.20 23.79 -3.67
N ILE A 203 5.60 23.07 -4.60
CA ILE A 203 6.16 22.80 -5.92
C ILE A 203 5.28 23.57 -6.90
N LYS A 204 5.93 24.47 -7.64
CA LYS A 204 5.34 25.35 -8.66
C LYS A 204 4.34 24.57 -9.52
N LYS A 205 3.15 25.17 -9.76
CA LYS A 205 2.13 24.77 -10.74
C LYS A 205 2.68 23.79 -11.78
N VAL A 206 2.58 22.49 -11.51
CA VAL A 206 2.67 21.49 -12.56
C VAL A 206 1.33 21.59 -13.28
N LYS A 207 1.38 21.94 -14.56
CA LYS A 207 0.19 22.01 -15.41
C LYS A 207 -0.66 20.77 -15.19
N GLU A 208 -1.92 20.98 -14.88
CA GLU A 208 -2.97 19.96 -14.88
C GLU A 208 -2.81 19.12 -16.15
N LYS A 209 -2.38 17.86 -16.01
CA LYS A 209 -2.65 16.85 -17.04
C LYS A 209 -3.98 16.24 -16.68
N THR A 210 -5.05 16.86 -17.16
CA THR A 210 -6.34 16.21 -17.26
C THR A 210 -6.16 15.04 -18.22
N TYR A 211 -6.12 13.81 -17.71
CA TYR A 211 -6.13 12.61 -18.54
C TYR A 211 -7.53 12.50 -19.14
N THR A 212 -7.78 13.25 -20.22
CA THR A 212 -9.04 13.18 -20.95
C THR A 212 -9.01 11.99 -21.90
N LYS A 213 -10.19 11.43 -22.15
CA LYS A 213 -10.56 10.24 -22.94
C LYS A 213 -9.98 10.16 -24.38
N LYS A 214 -9.08 11.05 -24.80
CA LYS A 214 -8.65 11.24 -26.20
C LYS A 214 -7.16 11.07 -26.49
N GLU A 215 -6.32 10.72 -25.52
CA GLU A 215 -4.95 10.29 -25.84
C GLU A 215 -4.95 8.80 -26.22
N ARG A 216 -5.20 8.52 -27.52
CA ARG A 216 -4.79 7.26 -28.12
C ARG A 216 -3.27 7.15 -27.96
N PHE A 217 -2.81 6.24 -27.11
CA PHE A 217 -1.40 5.88 -27.04
C PHE A 217 -0.97 5.30 -28.38
N VAL A 218 -0.23 6.08 -29.16
CA VAL A 218 0.57 5.57 -30.27
C VAL A 218 1.83 4.99 -29.65
N ASN A 219 1.97 3.66 -29.71
CA ASN A 219 3.24 2.97 -29.50
C ASN A 219 4.32 3.66 -30.34
N SER A 220 5.29 4.29 -29.69
CA SER A 220 6.56 4.67 -30.34
C SER A 220 7.65 4.73 -29.29
N ASN A 221 8.39 3.62 -29.16
CA ASN A 221 9.84 3.57 -29.27
C ASN A 221 10.33 2.17 -28.84
N ILE A 222 10.21 1.23 -29.76
CA ILE A 222 11.25 0.22 -29.94
C ILE A 222 12.35 0.96 -30.70
N GLN A 223 13.43 1.32 -30.03
CA GLN A 223 14.70 1.56 -30.71
C GLN A 223 15.48 0.26 -30.60
N GLU A 224 15.52 -0.47 -31.72
CA GLU A 224 16.58 -1.40 -32.04
C GLU A 224 17.92 -0.67 -31.89
N LEU A 225 18.84 -1.27 -31.15
CA LEU A 225 20.25 -0.88 -31.14
C LEU A 225 20.99 -1.90 -32.01
N GLU A 226 21.71 -1.37 -33.01
CA GLU A 226 22.74 -2.05 -33.80
C GLU A 226 23.85 -2.64 -32.91
#